data_AF-J9AH15-F1
#
_entry.id   AF-J9AH15-F1
#
_cell.length_a   1.000
_cell.length_b   1.000
_cell.length_c   1.000
_cell.angle_alpha   90.00
_cell.angle_beta   90.00
_cell.angle_gamma   90.00
#
_symmetry.space_group_name_H-M   'P 1'
#
loop_
_entity.id
_entity.type
_entity.pdbx_description
1 polymer ?
#
loop_
_entity_poly.entity_id
_entity_poly.type
_entity_poly.pdbx_seq_one_letter_code
_entity_poly.pdbx_strand_id
1 'polypeptide(L)' 'MAESDVFDSLDAPIQRVTGVDIPMPYSEAVEVYSMPKGDHVVKAAKKILNIS' A
#
# COMPACT_ATOMS: atom_id res chain seq x y z
N MET A 1 11.22 -15.24 -20.03
CA MET A 1 10.64 -14.47 -18.92
C MET A 1 10.12 -13.20 -19.54
N ALA A 2 8.83 -13.16 -19.83
CA ALA A 2 8.16 -11.95 -20.33
C ALA A 2 7.24 -11.48 -19.21
N GLU A 3 7.19 -10.17 -18.96
CA GLU A 3 6.15 -9.60 -18.11
C GLU A 3 4.75 -9.87 -18.70
N SER A 4 3.70 -9.70 -17.90
CA SER A 4 2.33 -9.82 -18.40
C SER A 4 2.06 -8.76 -19.47
N ASP A 5 1.26 -9.10 -20.49
CA ASP A 5 0.85 -8.21 -21.61
C ASP A 5 0.16 -6.89 -21.18
N VAL A 6 -0.15 -6.75 -19.89
CA VAL A 6 -0.82 -5.60 -19.28
C VAL A 6 0.18 -4.57 -18.75
N PHE A 7 1.47 -4.90 -18.64
CA PHE A 7 2.46 -4.00 -18.05
C PHE A 7 2.55 -2.65 -18.77
N ASP A 8 2.51 -2.67 -20.10
CA ASP A 8 2.56 -1.46 -20.94
C ASP A 8 1.28 -0.61 -20.86
N SER A 9 0.19 -1.17 -20.33
CA SER A 9 -1.10 -0.46 -20.17
C SER A 9 -1.25 0.26 -18.83
N LEU A 10 -0.23 0.21 -17.97
CA LEU A 10 -0.26 0.88 -16.66
C LEU A 10 0.11 2.36 -16.79
N ASP A 11 -0.88 3.24 -16.57
CA ASP A 11 -0.67 4.70 -16.56
C ASP A 11 0.12 5.21 -15.35
N ALA A 12 0.27 4.37 -14.31
CA ALA A 12 0.93 4.73 -13.06
C ALA A 12 1.64 3.52 -12.44
N PRO A 13 2.70 3.75 -11.64
CA PRO A 13 3.45 2.67 -11.03
C PRO A 13 2.62 1.91 -9.99
N ILE A 14 2.79 0.60 -9.95
CA ILE A 14 2.18 -0.26 -8.93
C ILE A 14 2.69 0.14 -7.54
N GLN A 15 1.78 0.32 -6.58
CA GLN A 15 2.11 0.57 -5.18
C GLN A 15 1.58 -0.57 -4.31
N ARG A 16 2.22 -0.79 -3.16
CA ARG A 16 1.80 -1.77 -2.15
C ARG A 16 1.50 -1.05 -0.83
N VAL A 17 0.40 -1.43 -0.20
CA VAL A 17 0.05 -1.00 1.15
C VAL A 17 0.22 -2.21 2.06
N THR A 18 1.20 -2.15 2.96
CA THR A 18 1.54 -3.24 3.89
C THR A 18 1.56 -2.71 5.32
N GLY A 19 1.67 -3.64 6.28
CA GLY A 19 2.04 -3.28 7.64
C GLY A 19 3.42 -2.64 7.71
N VAL A 20 3.70 -2.02 8.86
CA VAL A 20 5.01 -1.47 9.17
C VAL A 20 6.03 -2.62 9.26
N ASP A 21 7.26 -2.36 8.81
CA ASP A 21 8.35 -3.36 8.75
C ASP A 21 8.95 -3.64 10.14
N ILE A 22 8.12 -4.21 11.02
CA ILE A 22 8.48 -4.66 12.37
C ILE A 22 7.78 -5.99 12.65
N PRO A 23 8.33 -6.83 13.54
CA PRO A 23 7.56 -7.96 14.06
C PRO A 23 6.28 -7.44 14.72
N MET A 24 5.18 -8.19 14.58
CA MET A 24 3.88 -7.79 15.12
C MET A 24 3.96 -7.63 16.66
N PRO A 25 3.73 -6.43 17.19
CA PRO A 25 3.81 -6.21 18.64
C PRO A 25 2.54 -6.72 19.33
N TYR A 26 2.69 -7.19 20.57
CA TYR A 26 1.55 -7.63 21.40
C TYR A 26 0.76 -6.46 22.03
N SER A 27 1.39 -5.29 22.17
CA SER A 27 0.73 -4.13 22.76
C SER A 27 -0.38 -3.63 21.84
N GLU A 28 -1.64 -3.71 22.30
CA GLU A 28 -2.85 -3.34 21.54
C GLU A 28 -2.71 -1.96 20.87
N ALA A 29 -2.21 -0.97 21.62
CA ALA A 29 -2.04 0.38 21.12
C ALA A 29 -1.08 0.43 19.92
N VAL A 30 -0.01 -0.36 19.93
CA VAL A 30 1.03 -0.36 18.88
C VAL A 30 0.62 -1.27 17.72
N GLU A 31 -0.03 -2.40 18.01
CA GLU A 31 -0.57 -3.34 17.02
C GLU A 31 -1.48 -2.63 16.02
N VAL A 32 -2.35 -1.75 16.53
CA VAL A 32 -3.26 -0.93 15.71
C VAL A 32 -2.52 -0.01 14.75
N TYR A 33 -1.30 0.46 15.07
CA TYR A 33 -0.48 1.27 14.16
C TYR A 33 0.39 0.43 13.22
N SER A 34 0.70 -0.81 13.60
CA SER A 34 1.46 -1.75 12.78
C SER A 34 0.65 -2.28 11.59
N MET A 35 -0.67 -2.31 11.69
CA MET A 35 -1.56 -2.80 10.63
C MET A 35 -1.94 -1.72 9.60
N PRO A 36 -2.08 -2.09 8.31
CA PRO A 36 -2.62 -1.18 7.30
C PRO A 36 -4.11 -0.92 7.54
N LYS A 37 -4.51 0.35 7.52
CA LYS A 37 -5.91 0.79 7.68
C LYS A 37 -6.50 1.27 6.34
N GLY A 38 -7.83 1.37 6.29
CA GLY A 38 -8.54 1.87 5.11
C GLY A 38 -8.03 3.25 4.63
N ASP A 39 -7.71 4.14 5.57
CA ASP A 39 -7.17 5.47 5.26
C ASP A 39 -5.82 5.41 4.53
N HIS A 40 -5.00 4.41 4.84
CA HIS A 40 -3.72 4.20 4.15
C HIS A 40 -3.94 3.80 2.68
N VAL A 41 -4.99 3.01 2.40
CA VAL A 41 -5.37 2.62 1.04
C VAL A 41 -5.89 3.83 0.26
N VAL A 42 -6.79 4.62 0.86
CA VAL A 42 -7.32 5.83 0.22
C VAL A 42 -6.19 6.81 -0.09
N LYS A 43 -5.28 7.03 0.87
CA LYS A 43 -4.11 7.89 0.68
C LYS A 43 -3.19 7.38 -0.44
N ALA A 44 -2.95 6.07 -0.51
CA ALA A 44 -2.16 5.47 -1.57
C ALA A 44 -2.84 5.62 -2.94
N ALA A 45 -4.14 5.35 -3.04
CA ALA A 45 -4.92 5.52 -4.27
C ALA A 45 -4.91 6.98 -4.76
N LYS A 46 -5.14 7.93 -3.86
CA LYS A 46 -5.06 9.37 -4.13
C LYS A 46 -3.68 9.80 -4.63
N LYS A 47 -2.62 9.28 -4.01
CA LYS A 47 -1.24 9.53 -4.42
C LYS A 47 -0.94 9.00 -5.83
N ILE A 48 -1.43 7.81 -6.18
CA ILE A 48 -1.27 7.21 -7.51
C ILE A 48 -2.02 8.02 -8.57
N LEU A 49 -3.24 8.44 -8.25
CA LEU A 49 -4.09 9.26 -9.13
C LEU A 49 -3.71 10.75 -9.14
N ASN A 50 -2.67 11.13 -8.39
CA ASN A 50 -2.17 12.50 -8.27
C ASN A 50 -3.25 13.54 -7.87
N ILE A 51 -4.22 13.12 -7.05
CA ILE A 51 -5.31 13.94 -6.51
C ILE A 51 -5.17 14.01 -4.98
N SER A 52 -4.66 15.13 -4.47
CA SER A 52 -4.52 15.35 -3.01
C SER A 52 -5.88 15.65 -2.38
#